data_AF-A0A451AI63-F1
#
_entry.id   AF-A0A451AI63-F1
#
_cell.length_a   1.000
_cell.length_b   1.000
_cell.length_c   1.000
_cell.angle_alpha   90.00
_cell.angle_beta   90.00
_cell.angle_gamma   90.00
#
_symmetry.space_group_name_H-M   'P 1'
#
loop_
_entity.id
_entity.type
_entity.pdbx_description
1 polymer ?
#
loop_
_entity_poly.entity_id
_entity_poly.type
_entity_poly.pdbx_seq_one_letter_code
_entity_poly.pdbx_strand_id
1 'polypeptide(L)' 'KDFPPWQTVYHHYYHWNCRGVWEAAIDELNELYRKKTGKKATPSYGIVDSQSAKT' A
#
# COMPACT_ATOMS: atom_id res chain seq x y z
N LYS A 1 1.62 -26.15 10.03
CA LYS A 1 1.17 -24.75 9.75
C LYS A 1 2.18 -24.24 8.74
N ASP A 2 1.89 -24.44 7.47
CA ASP A 2 2.95 -24.47 6.47
C ASP A 2 2.78 -23.23 5.61
N PHE A 3 3.50 -22.18 6.00
CA PHE A 3 3.68 -21.05 5.10
C PHE A 3 4.53 -21.51 3.91
N PRO A 4 4.30 -20.94 2.72
CA PRO A 4 5.16 -21.19 1.58
C PRO A 4 6.62 -20.79 1.90
N PRO A 5 7.61 -21.33 1.16
CA PRO A 5 9.01 -20.94 1.34
C PRO A 5 9.16 -19.42 1.32
N TRP A 6 9.82 -18.89 2.35
CA TRP A 6 9.92 -17.44 2.53
C TRP A 6 10.60 -16.74 1.34
N GLN A 7 11.51 -17.45 0.64
CA GLN A 7 12.19 -16.94 -0.55
C GLN A 7 11.20 -16.63 -1.68
N THR A 8 10.21 -17.51 -1.88
CA THR A 8 9.17 -17.30 -2.89
C THR A 8 8.32 -16.09 -2.55
N VAL A 9 7.90 -15.97 -1.28
CA VAL A 9 7.12 -14.82 -0.81
C VAL A 9 7.90 -13.52 -0.98
N TYR A 10 9.17 -13.51 -0.56
CA TYR A 10 10.04 -12.35 -0.66
C TYR A 10 10.31 -11.96 -2.11
N HIS A 11 10.51 -12.93 -3.01
CA HIS A 11 10.71 -12.68 -4.43
C HIS A 11 9.52 -11.93 -5.06
N HIS A 12 8.30 -12.39 -4.79
CA HIS A 12 7.10 -11.67 -5.25
C HIS A 12 7.00 -10.27 -4.66
N TYR A 13 7.20 -10.15 -3.35
CA TYR A 13 7.19 -8.86 -2.67
C TYR A 13 8.19 -7.88 -3.27
N TYR A 14 9.44 -8.30 -3.48
CA TYR A 14 10.50 -7.49 -4.06
C TYR A 14 10.12 -7.02 -5.46
N HIS A 15 9.67 -7.93 -6.34
CA HIS A 15 9.26 -7.54 -7.68
C HIS A 15 8.08 -6.59 -7.71
N TRP A 16 7.12 -6.74 -6.80
CA TRP A 16 5.99 -5.82 -6.68
C TRP A 16 6.41 -4.45 -6.18
N ASN A 17 7.33 -4.38 -5.20
CA ASN A 17 7.88 -3.13 -4.72
C ASN A 17 8.66 -2.41 -5.82
N CYS A 18 9.54 -3.10 -6.55
CA CYS A 18 10.27 -2.49 -7.68
C CYS A 18 9.35 -1.99 -8.81
N ARG A 19 8.16 -2.59 -8.96
CA ARG A 19 7.18 -2.22 -9.99
C ARG A 19 6.19 -1.15 -9.54
N GLY A 20 6.27 -0.67 -8.29
CA GLY A 20 5.32 0.31 -7.77
C GLY A 20 3.91 -0.22 -7.53
N VAL A 21 3.75 -1.54 -7.38
CA VAL A 21 2.42 -2.20 -7.29
C VAL A 21 1.69 -1.78 -6.01
N TRP A 22 2.42 -1.59 -4.92
CA TRP A 22 1.83 -1.22 -3.64
C TRP A 22 1.31 0.21 -3.66
N GLU A 23 2.08 1.11 -4.25
CA GLU A 23 1.74 2.52 -4.47
C GLU A 23 0.46 2.62 -5.30
N ALA A 24 0.42 1.94 -6.46
CA ALA A 24 -0.76 1.91 -7.32
C ALA A 24 -2.01 1.34 -6.60
N ALA A 25 -1.84 0.28 -5.82
CA ALA A 25 -2.93 -0.32 -5.06
C ALA A 25 -3.48 0.62 -3.98
N ILE A 26 -2.58 1.28 -3.24
CA ILE A 26 -2.96 2.23 -2.18
C ILE A 26 -3.62 3.48 -2.77
N ASP A 27 -3.11 3.99 -3.90
CA ASP A 27 -3.69 5.14 -4.59
C ASP A 27 -5.13 4.86 -5.04
N GLU A 28 -5.38 3.71 -5.67
CA GLU A 28 -6.71 3.31 -6.10
C GLU A 28 -7.67 3.16 -4.91
N LEU A 29 -7.23 2.49 -3.85
CA LEU A 29 -8.03 2.32 -2.63
C LEU A 29 -8.39 3.66 -1.98
N ASN A 30 -7.43 4.60 -1.95
CA ASN A 30 -7.64 5.95 -1.42
C ASN A 30 -8.65 6.73 -2.27
N GLU A 31 -8.53 6.69 -3.59
CA GLU A 31 -9.50 7.34 -4.49
C GLU A 31 -10.92 6.80 -4.29
N LEU A 32 -11.06 5.47 -4.23
CA LEU A 32 -12.35 4.81 -4.02
C LEU A 32 -12.97 5.22 -2.69
N TYR A 33 -12.18 5.23 -1.62
CA TYR A 33 -12.66 5.65 -0.30
C TYR A 33 -13.05 7.13 -0.26
N ARG A 34 -12.27 8.01 -0.90
CA ARG A 34 -12.57 9.44 -0.96
C ARG A 34 -13.85 9.73 -1.75
N LYS A 35 -14.02 9.09 -2.90
CA LYS A 35 -15.27 9.17 -3.69
C LYS A 35 -16.46 8.68 -2.86
N LYS A 36 -16.32 7.55 -2.15
CA LYS A 36 -17.37 6.99 -1.27
C LYS A 36 -17.77 7.93 -0.13
N THR A 37 -16.84 8.75 0.36
CA THR A 37 -17.09 9.73 1.43
C THR A 37 -17.49 11.12 0.93
N GLY A 38 -17.82 11.25 -0.37
CA GLY A 38 -18.25 12.52 -0.98
C GLY A 38 -17.12 13.53 -1.18
N LYS A 39 -15.85 13.10 -1.09
CA LYS A 39 -14.67 13.93 -1.28
C LYS A 39 -14.13 13.79 -2.72
N LYS A 40 -13.37 14.80 -3.17
CA LYS A 40 -12.61 14.72 -4.43
C LYS A 40 -11.61 13.56 -4.39
N ALA A 41 -11.46 12.87 -5.52
CA ALA A 41 -10.54 11.73 -5.68
C ALA A 41 -9.13 12.06 -5.19
N THR A 42 -8.54 13.13 -5.73
CA THR A 42 -7.24 13.63 -5.29
C THR A 42 -7.40 14.56 -4.06
N PRO A 43 -6.56 14.40 -3.02
CA PRO A 43 -6.53 15.31 -1.88
C PRO A 43 -5.91 16.67 -2.24
N SER A 44 -6.25 17.72 -1.48
CA SER A 44 -5.61 19.03 -1.57
C SER A 44 -4.36 19.16 -0.69
N TYR A 45 -4.23 18.31 0.34
CA TYR A 45 -3.10 18.26 1.26
C TYR A 45 -2.91 16.84 1.77
N GLY A 46 -1.65 16.44 2.02
CA GLY A 46 -1.28 15.14 2.57
C GLY A 46 -0.72 15.27 3.99
N ILE A 47 -1.14 14.39 4.89
CA ILE A 47 -0.58 14.30 6.26
C ILE A 47 0.35 13.10 6.29
N VAL A 48 1.60 13.33 6.70
CA VAL A 48 2.61 12.28 6.86
C VAL A 48 2.92 12.16 8.35
N ASP A 49 2.68 10.97 8.89
CA ASP A 49 3.02 10.58 10.25
C ASP A 49 3.98 9.39 10.22
N SER A 50 4.96 9.36 11.13
CA SER A 50 5.94 8.29 11.22
C SER A 50 5.72 7.49 12.50
N GLN A 51 5.47 6.19 12.38
CA GLN A 51 5.30 5.29 13.52
C GLN A 51 6.40 4.24 13.54
N SER A 52 6.99 4.02 14.73
CA SER A 52 8.00 2.99 14.93
C SER A 52 7.34 1.65 15.27
N ALA A 53 7.79 0.57 14.62
CA ALA A 53 7.45 -0.79 15.06
C ALA A 53 8.31 -1.16 16.27
N LYS A 54 7.71 -1.75 17.31
CA LYS A 54 8.47 -2.34 18.42
C LYS A 54 9.19 -3.58 17.89
N THR A 55 10.51 -3.61 18.03
CA THR A 55 11.36 -4.79 17.83
C THR A 55 11.31 -5.71 19.03
#